data_AF-A0A957U386-F1
#
_entry.id   AF-A0A957U386-F1
#
_cell.length_a   1.000
_cell.length_b   1.000
_cell.length_c   1.000
_cell.angle_alpha   90.00
_cell.angle_beta   90.00
_cell.angle_gamma   90.00
#
_symmetry.space_group_name_H-M   'P 1'
#
loop_
_entity.id
_entity.type
_entity.pdbx_description
1 polymer ?
#
loop_
_entity_poly.entity_id
_entity_poly.type
_entity_poly.pdbx_seq_one_letter_code
_entity_poly.pdbx_strand_id
1 'polypeptide(L)'
;GWLWMTDPVQAGVGAFGDLGTHSLDIMMWLMGDIARVAATVDVAVDNYHGCDEFGEGLMVFANGVVGSLAAGWVDVANPVTLELSGTEGHAYVCNGQLFFKSEHVGGADGLTPWTDLPDAWPHAFELFLDAISGKEHPPLVTVEEAAARSVVMEAFYQAVAQQSWVTIAQ
;
A
#
# COMPACT_ATOMS: atom_id res chain seq x y z
N GLY A 1 5.36 23.72 -8.97
CA GLY A 1 4.19 23.59 -8.07
C GLY A 1 3.61 22.19 -8.24
N TRP A 2 2.85 21.71 -7.26
CA TRP A 2 2.34 20.32 -7.18
C TRP A 2 1.25 19.96 -8.21
N LEU A 3 0.73 20.93 -8.96
CA LEU A 3 -0.34 20.76 -9.95
C LEU A 3 -0.01 19.77 -11.09
N TRP A 4 1.25 19.41 -11.29
CA TRP A 4 1.61 18.40 -12.30
C TRP A 4 1.02 17.02 -11.98
N MET A 5 0.76 16.71 -10.69
CA MET A 5 0.18 15.44 -10.26
C MET A 5 -1.28 15.29 -10.69
N THR A 6 -1.95 16.39 -11.05
CA THR A 6 -3.37 16.38 -11.46
C THR A 6 -3.54 16.28 -12.97
N ASP A 7 -2.44 16.14 -13.72
CA ASP A 7 -2.44 15.84 -15.15
C ASP A 7 -2.01 14.38 -15.35
N PRO A 8 -2.94 13.44 -15.59
CA PRO A 8 -2.61 12.02 -15.75
C PRO A 8 -1.66 11.74 -16.93
N VAL A 9 -1.59 12.61 -17.94
CA VAL A 9 -0.62 12.45 -19.05
C VAL A 9 0.81 12.65 -18.54
N GLN A 10 1.00 13.52 -17.56
CA GLN A 10 2.30 13.78 -16.93
C GLN A 10 2.56 12.86 -15.73
N ALA A 11 1.55 12.63 -14.89
CA ALA A 11 1.67 11.89 -13.64
C ALA A 11 1.53 10.37 -13.80
N GLY A 12 0.86 9.90 -14.85
CA GLY A 12 0.57 8.48 -15.11
C GLY A 12 -0.60 7.92 -14.30
N VAL A 13 -0.89 8.50 -13.13
CA VAL A 13 -1.98 8.09 -12.22
C VAL A 13 -2.67 9.32 -11.63
N GLY A 14 -3.89 9.14 -11.12
CA GLY A 14 -4.59 10.11 -10.30
C GLY A 14 -4.41 9.84 -8.80
N ALA A 15 -5.37 10.30 -8.00
CA ALA A 15 -5.31 10.22 -6.54
C ALA A 15 -5.21 8.79 -6.00
N PHE A 16 -5.92 7.84 -6.60
CA PHE A 16 -5.89 6.44 -6.21
C PHE A 16 -4.47 5.88 -6.35
N GLY A 17 -3.79 6.14 -7.46
CA GLY A 17 -2.42 5.68 -7.66
C GLY A 17 -1.39 6.42 -6.82
N ASP A 18 -1.51 7.74 -6.70
CA ASP A 18 -0.61 8.59 -5.91
C ASP A 18 -0.55 8.16 -4.44
N LEU A 19 -1.71 8.07 -3.78
CA LEU A 19 -1.76 7.67 -2.38
C LEU A 19 -1.73 6.16 -2.19
N GLY A 20 -2.38 5.42 -3.09
CA GLY A 20 -2.50 3.96 -2.99
C GLY A 20 -1.17 3.24 -3.15
N THR A 21 -0.20 3.80 -3.87
CA THR A 21 1.12 3.15 -4.04
C THR A 21 1.85 2.95 -2.71
N HIS A 22 1.66 3.84 -1.74
CA HIS A 22 2.27 3.73 -0.41
C HIS A 22 1.70 2.55 0.38
N SER A 23 0.37 2.42 0.40
CA SER A 23 -0.30 1.29 1.05
C SER A 23 -0.01 -0.02 0.32
N LEU A 24 0.01 0.01 -1.02
CA LEU A 24 0.33 -1.14 -1.86
C LEU A 24 1.73 -1.69 -1.57
N ASP A 25 2.74 -0.81 -1.44
CA ASP A 25 4.10 -1.21 -1.09
C ASP A 25 4.15 -1.96 0.24
N ILE A 26 3.47 -1.44 1.28
CA ILE A 26 3.38 -2.10 2.59
C ILE A 26 2.68 -3.46 2.47
N MET A 27 1.57 -3.53 1.73
CA MET A 27 0.82 -4.77 1.55
C MET A 27 1.67 -5.84 0.83
N MET A 28 2.39 -5.46 -0.22
CA MET A 28 3.30 -6.37 -0.94
C MET A 28 4.51 -6.77 -0.12
N TRP A 29 5.05 -5.85 0.69
CA TRP A 29 6.13 -6.16 1.64
C TRP A 29 5.68 -7.19 2.69
N LEU A 30 4.45 -7.09 3.19
CA LEU A 30 3.90 -8.02 4.17
C LEU A 30 3.49 -9.37 3.58
N MET A 31 2.82 -9.37 2.43
CA MET A 31 2.08 -10.53 1.92
C MET A 31 2.68 -11.14 0.64
N GLY A 32 3.67 -10.49 0.04
CA GLY A 32 4.34 -10.94 -1.18
C GLY A 32 3.61 -10.55 -2.46
N ASP A 33 3.80 -11.35 -3.50
CA ASP A 33 3.33 -11.04 -4.85
C ASP A 33 1.80 -11.11 -4.98
N ILE A 34 1.25 -10.25 -5.83
CA ILE A 34 -0.17 -10.21 -6.16
C ILE A 34 -0.43 -11.02 -7.44
N ALA A 35 -1.42 -11.91 -7.40
CA ALA A 35 -1.78 -12.76 -8.55
C ALA A 35 -2.81 -12.08 -9.47
N ARG A 36 -3.79 -11.35 -8.90
CA ARG A 36 -4.80 -10.63 -9.68
C ARG A 36 -5.44 -9.50 -8.89
N VAL A 37 -5.95 -8.51 -9.61
CA VAL A 37 -6.60 -7.32 -9.05
C VAL A 37 -7.90 -6.97 -9.76
N ALA A 38 -8.78 -6.25 -9.06
CA ALA A 38 -9.93 -5.54 -9.61
C ALA A 38 -10.03 -4.18 -8.91
N ALA A 39 -10.55 -3.14 -9.56
CA ALA A 39 -10.68 -1.82 -8.94
C ALA A 39 -11.83 -0.99 -9.52
N THR A 40 -12.19 0.05 -8.78
CA THR A 40 -12.95 1.21 -9.25
C THR A 40 -12.20 2.48 -8.85
N VAL A 41 -12.21 3.48 -9.73
CA VAL A 41 -11.76 4.84 -9.42
C VAL A 41 -12.83 5.81 -9.90
N ASP A 42 -12.96 6.95 -9.25
CA ASP A 42 -13.99 7.93 -9.59
C ASP A 42 -13.59 9.35 -9.16
N VAL A 43 -14.47 10.30 -9.48
CA VAL A 43 -14.30 11.73 -9.24
C VAL A 43 -15.43 12.19 -8.31
N ALA A 44 -15.09 12.87 -7.21
CA ALA A 44 -16.09 13.30 -6.22
C ALA A 44 -16.47 14.78 -6.38
N VAL A 45 -15.49 15.64 -6.68
CA VAL A 45 -15.61 17.10 -6.74
C VAL A 45 -15.35 17.62 -8.16
N ASP A 46 -14.55 16.91 -8.95
CA ASP A 46 -14.20 17.26 -10.34
C ASP A 46 -13.43 18.59 -10.43
N ASN A 47 -12.52 18.81 -9.48
CA ASN A 47 -11.59 19.95 -9.54
C ASN A 47 -10.51 19.75 -10.62
N TYR A 48 -10.26 18.49 -11.01
CA TYR A 48 -9.21 18.08 -11.93
C TYR A 48 -9.77 17.18 -13.03
N HIS A 49 -10.32 17.79 -14.08
CA HIS A 49 -10.99 17.06 -15.16
C HIS A 49 -10.11 15.96 -15.79
N GLY A 50 -10.65 14.74 -15.82
CA GLY A 50 -9.98 13.58 -16.39
C GLY A 50 -8.98 12.89 -15.46
N CYS A 51 -8.85 13.34 -14.22
CA CYS A 51 -8.05 12.72 -13.17
C CYS A 51 -8.96 12.11 -12.10
N ASP A 52 -8.72 10.87 -11.70
CA ASP A 52 -9.44 10.30 -10.56
C ASP A 52 -9.06 11.02 -9.24
N GLU A 53 -10.02 11.06 -8.32
CA GLU A 53 -9.88 11.71 -7.01
C GLU A 53 -9.92 10.70 -5.85
N PHE A 54 -10.47 9.51 -6.08
CA PHE A 54 -10.44 8.38 -5.17
C PHE A 54 -10.62 7.05 -5.89
N GLY A 55 -10.33 5.95 -5.18
CA GLY A 55 -10.63 4.61 -5.67
C GLY A 55 -10.54 3.54 -4.60
N GLU A 56 -11.02 2.36 -4.97
CA GLU A 56 -10.94 1.14 -4.17
C GLU A 56 -10.52 -0.03 -5.06
N GLY A 57 -9.51 -0.77 -4.60
CA GLY A 57 -8.98 -1.96 -5.24
C GLY A 57 -9.14 -3.19 -4.37
N LEU A 58 -9.46 -4.32 -5.00
CA LEU A 58 -9.39 -5.67 -4.43
C LEU A 58 -8.23 -6.43 -5.07
N MET A 59 -7.50 -7.19 -4.26
CA MET A 59 -6.37 -7.99 -4.73
C MET A 59 -6.36 -9.38 -4.11
N VAL A 60 -5.88 -10.35 -4.88
CA VAL A 60 -5.59 -11.70 -4.41
C VAL A 60 -4.10 -11.94 -4.54
N PHE A 61 -3.43 -12.21 -3.42
CA PHE A 61 -2.02 -12.54 -3.37
C PHE A 61 -1.76 -13.95 -3.91
N ALA A 62 -0.55 -14.21 -4.40
CA ALA A 62 -0.13 -15.51 -4.90
C ALA A 62 -0.20 -16.61 -3.82
N ASN A 63 -0.11 -16.24 -2.54
CA ASN A 63 -0.29 -17.12 -1.40
C ASN A 63 -1.77 -17.33 -0.97
N GLY A 64 -2.73 -16.71 -1.67
CA GLY A 64 -4.17 -16.84 -1.41
C GLY A 64 -4.76 -15.83 -0.42
N VAL A 65 -3.95 -14.92 0.15
CA VAL A 65 -4.45 -13.80 0.95
C VAL A 65 -5.29 -12.88 0.05
N VAL A 66 -6.36 -12.31 0.61
CA VAL A 66 -7.19 -11.30 -0.07
C VAL A 66 -7.02 -9.97 0.65
N GLY A 67 -6.77 -8.91 -0.11
CA GLY A 67 -6.62 -7.56 0.40
C GLY A 67 -7.58 -6.60 -0.29
N SER A 68 -7.89 -5.50 0.40
CA SER A 68 -8.51 -4.31 -0.18
C SER A 68 -7.62 -3.10 0.08
N LEU A 69 -7.71 -2.12 -0.81
CA LEU A 69 -6.96 -0.87 -0.73
C LEU A 69 -7.89 0.27 -1.14
N ALA A 70 -8.08 1.23 -0.26
CA ALA A 70 -8.79 2.48 -0.56
C ALA A 70 -7.81 3.64 -0.46
N ALA A 71 -7.91 4.59 -1.39
CA ALA A 71 -7.05 5.76 -1.43
C ALA A 71 -7.74 6.90 -2.21
N GLY A 72 -7.54 8.15 -1.76
CA GLY A 72 -8.04 9.32 -2.47
C GLY A 72 -7.62 10.65 -1.84
N TRP A 73 -7.65 11.72 -2.62
CA TRP A 73 -7.32 13.08 -2.17
C TRP A 73 -8.49 13.76 -1.45
N VAL A 74 -9.64 13.08 -1.37
CA VAL A 74 -10.90 13.61 -0.83
C VAL A 74 -11.22 13.08 0.57
N ASP A 75 -10.34 12.24 1.14
CA ASP A 75 -10.50 11.70 2.48
C ASP A 75 -10.23 12.77 3.54
N VAL A 76 -11.24 13.08 4.35
CA VAL A 76 -11.11 14.03 5.47
C VAL A 76 -10.28 13.44 6.61
N ALA A 77 -10.33 12.12 6.78
CA ALA A 77 -9.58 11.40 7.81
C ALA A 77 -9.30 9.96 7.37
N ASN A 78 -8.14 9.45 7.76
CA ASN A 78 -7.74 8.05 7.57
C ASN A 78 -7.24 7.46 8.91
N PRO A 79 -8.14 7.16 9.87
CA PRO A 79 -7.73 6.73 11.20
C PRO A 79 -7.20 5.29 11.21
N VAL A 80 -7.72 4.40 10.35
CA VAL A 80 -7.28 3.01 10.24
C VAL A 80 -6.52 2.84 8.94
N THR A 81 -5.19 2.76 9.05
CA THR A 81 -4.29 2.79 7.89
C THR A 81 -3.84 1.41 7.43
N LEU A 82 -3.96 0.41 8.30
CA LEU A 82 -3.62 -0.98 8.03
C LEU A 82 -4.42 -1.87 8.96
N GLU A 83 -4.94 -2.97 8.42
CA GLU A 83 -5.54 -4.06 9.19
C GLU A 83 -5.10 -5.40 8.58
N LEU A 84 -4.70 -6.33 9.44
CA LEU A 84 -4.25 -7.67 9.08
C LEU A 84 -4.98 -8.70 9.96
N SER A 85 -5.59 -9.67 9.30
CA SER A 85 -6.31 -10.77 9.95
C SER A 85 -5.69 -12.11 9.59
N GLY A 86 -5.26 -12.86 10.60
CA GLY A 86 -4.82 -14.24 10.49
C GLY A 86 -5.68 -15.17 11.34
N THR A 87 -5.37 -16.47 11.29
CA THR A 87 -6.11 -17.48 12.06
C THR A 87 -5.80 -17.45 13.55
N GLU A 88 -4.61 -16.99 13.94
CA GLU A 88 -4.08 -17.00 15.31
C GLU A 88 -3.64 -15.60 15.78
N GLY A 89 -3.93 -14.58 14.98
CA GLY A 89 -3.59 -13.20 15.31
C GLY A 89 -4.32 -12.18 14.47
N HIS A 90 -4.43 -10.97 15.02
CA HIS A 90 -5.05 -9.81 14.37
C HIS A 90 -4.25 -8.58 14.75
N ALA A 91 -4.02 -7.69 13.79
CA ALA A 91 -3.31 -6.45 14.04
C ALA A 91 -3.91 -5.33 13.22
N TYR A 92 -4.00 -4.13 13.79
CA TYR A 92 -4.40 -2.94 13.05
C TYR A 92 -3.74 -1.69 13.61
N VAL A 93 -3.56 -0.68 12.76
CA VAL A 93 -3.06 0.63 13.16
C VAL A 93 -4.23 1.59 13.19
N CYS A 94 -4.52 2.16 14.36
CA CYS A 94 -5.56 3.18 14.55
C CYS A 94 -4.96 4.44 15.18
N ASN A 95 -5.12 5.59 14.53
CA ASN A 95 -4.56 6.89 14.96
C ASN A 95 -3.06 6.82 15.31
N GLY A 96 -2.29 6.08 14.49
CA GLY A 96 -0.85 5.91 14.68
C GLY A 96 -0.45 4.93 15.79
N GLN A 97 -1.42 4.23 16.41
CA GLN A 97 -1.16 3.23 17.45
C GLN A 97 -1.43 1.83 16.91
N LEU A 98 -0.50 0.91 17.12
CA LEU A 98 -0.68 -0.50 16.82
C LEU A 98 -1.56 -1.14 17.89
N PHE A 99 -2.54 -1.92 17.47
CA PHE A 99 -3.30 -2.84 18.31
C PHE A 99 -3.01 -4.24 17.80
N PHE A 100 -2.62 -5.14 18.70
CA PHE A 100 -2.19 -6.49 18.36
C PHE A 100 -2.83 -7.51 19.28
N LYS A 101 -3.44 -8.53 18.68
CA LYS A 101 -4.06 -9.67 19.35
C LYS A 101 -3.39 -10.96 18.91
N SER A 102 -2.94 -11.79 19.84
CA SER A 102 -2.51 -13.16 19.58
C SER A 102 -2.49 -13.99 20.85
N GLU A 103 -2.90 -15.26 20.77
CA GLU A 103 -2.81 -16.21 21.90
C GLU A 103 -1.37 -16.67 22.17
N HIS A 104 -0.45 -16.44 21.21
CA HIS A 104 0.95 -16.85 21.29
C HIS A 104 1.87 -15.77 21.86
N VAL A 105 1.37 -14.54 22.06
CA VAL A 105 2.15 -13.41 22.56
C VAL A 105 1.52 -12.87 23.84
N GLY A 106 2.27 -12.95 24.94
CA GLY A 106 1.79 -12.50 26.24
C GLY A 106 1.40 -11.02 26.23
N GLY A 107 0.18 -10.71 26.69
CA GLY A 107 -0.33 -9.33 26.76
C GLY A 107 -0.90 -8.78 25.46
N ALA A 108 -0.82 -9.49 24.34
CA ALA A 108 -1.41 -9.08 23.07
C ALA A 108 -2.92 -9.35 23.06
N ASP A 109 -3.68 -8.48 23.73
CA ASP A 109 -5.14 -8.60 23.88
C ASP A 109 -5.95 -7.92 22.78
N GLY A 110 -5.31 -7.04 21.98
CA GLY A 110 -5.94 -6.20 20.96
C GLY A 110 -6.81 -5.07 21.50
N LEU A 111 -6.80 -4.81 22.81
CA LEU A 111 -7.63 -3.79 23.47
C LEU A 111 -6.80 -2.55 23.83
N THR A 112 -5.52 -2.74 24.10
CA THR A 112 -4.59 -1.64 24.42
C THR A 112 -3.52 -1.49 23.34
N PRO A 113 -3.00 -0.26 23.13
CA PRO A 113 -1.90 -0.05 22.20
C PRO A 113 -0.70 -0.93 22.52
N TRP A 114 -0.26 -1.70 21.53
CA TRP A 114 0.96 -2.50 21.60
C TRP A 114 2.17 -1.59 21.40
N THR A 115 3.01 -1.49 22.42
CA THR A 115 4.19 -0.61 22.44
C THR A 115 5.52 -1.36 22.47
N ASP A 116 5.49 -2.68 22.65
CA ASP A 116 6.67 -3.53 22.63
C ASP A 116 7.08 -3.82 21.18
N LEU A 117 7.65 -2.81 20.53
CA LEU A 117 8.09 -2.82 19.15
C LEU A 117 9.61 -2.96 19.07
N PRO A 118 10.14 -3.57 18.00
CA PRO A 118 11.58 -3.55 17.74
C PRO A 118 12.07 -2.11 17.52
N ASP A 119 13.38 -1.91 17.67
CA ASP A 119 14.01 -0.63 17.37
C ASP A 119 13.72 -0.20 15.92
N ALA A 120 13.43 1.09 15.76
CA ALA A 120 13.20 1.66 14.44
C ALA A 120 14.44 1.51 13.57
N TRP A 121 14.24 1.20 12.29
CA TRP A 121 15.33 1.20 11.33
C TRP A 121 15.90 2.61 11.12
N PRO A 122 17.17 2.71 10.69
CA PRO A 122 17.75 3.98 10.25
C PRO A 122 16.91 4.63 9.15
N HIS A 123 17.03 5.95 9.01
CA HIS A 123 16.33 6.68 7.96
C HIS A 123 16.72 6.14 6.57
N ALA A 124 15.76 6.07 5.63
CA ALA A 124 15.99 5.49 4.30
C ALA A 124 17.19 6.10 3.57
N PHE A 125 17.45 7.40 3.79
CA PHE A 125 18.62 8.09 3.24
C PHE A 125 19.95 7.53 3.80
N GLU A 126 20.01 7.18 5.08
CA GLU A 126 21.19 6.56 5.69
C GLU A 126 21.40 5.14 5.15
N LEU A 127 20.32 4.37 4.99
CA LEU A 127 20.36 3.05 4.37
C LEU A 127 20.89 3.11 2.93
N PHE A 128 20.51 4.15 2.18
CA PHE A 128 21.02 4.40 0.84
C PHE A 128 22.51 4.76 0.85
N LEU A 129 22.94 5.64 1.77
CA LEU A 129 24.35 6.01 1.92
C LEU A 129 25.21 4.80 2.31
N ASP A 130 24.70 3.95 3.19
CA ASP A 130 25.33 2.68 3.57
C ASP A 130 25.56 1.78 2.35
N ALA A 131 24.55 1.64 1.48
CA ALA A 131 24.64 0.82 0.26
C ALA A 131 25.75 1.31 -0.68
N ILE A 132 25.76 2.61 -0.98
CA ILE A 132 26.77 3.18 -1.90
C ILE A 132 28.16 3.24 -1.29
N SER A 133 28.26 3.19 0.05
CA SER A 133 29.53 3.15 0.78
C SER A 133 30.10 1.72 0.92
N GLY A 134 29.42 0.72 0.35
CA GLY A 134 29.89 -0.67 0.31
C GLY A 134 29.47 -1.52 1.51
N LYS A 135 28.49 -1.08 2.31
CA LYS A 135 27.87 -1.95 3.32
C LYS A 135 27.06 -3.03 2.60
N GLU A 136 27.29 -4.29 2.95
CA GLU A 136 26.56 -5.40 2.36
C GLU A 136 25.11 -5.42 2.88
N HIS A 137 24.16 -5.58 1.95
CA HIS A 137 22.74 -5.84 2.21
C HIS A 137 22.01 -4.89 3.19
N PRO A 138 22.05 -3.55 3.00
CA PRO A 138 21.14 -2.68 3.73
C PRO A 138 19.68 -3.00 3.34
N PRO A 139 18.71 -2.88 4.28
CA PRO A 139 17.29 -3.16 4.03
C PRO A 139 16.65 -2.07 3.16
N LEU A 140 16.99 -2.06 1.88
CA LEU A 140 16.45 -1.16 0.87
C LEU A 140 15.44 -1.90 -0.01
N VAL A 141 14.44 -1.16 -0.46
CA VAL A 141 13.58 -1.59 -1.56
C VAL A 141 14.44 -1.65 -2.83
N THR A 142 14.46 -2.82 -3.46
CA THR A 142 15.18 -3.07 -4.71
C THR A 142 14.48 -2.41 -5.91
N VAL A 143 15.18 -2.30 -7.04
CA VAL A 143 14.60 -1.76 -8.27
C VAL A 143 13.51 -2.71 -8.79
N GLU A 144 13.72 -4.01 -8.65
CA GLU A 144 12.77 -5.05 -9.03
C GLU A 144 11.50 -4.97 -8.17
N GLU A 145 11.65 -4.78 -6.86
CA GLU A 145 10.51 -4.56 -5.97
C GLU A 145 9.73 -3.31 -6.36
N ALA A 146 10.42 -2.18 -6.55
CA ALA A 146 9.78 -0.93 -6.96
C ALA A 146 9.01 -1.08 -8.29
N ALA A 147 9.62 -1.74 -9.28
CA ALA A 147 8.98 -2.02 -10.56
C ALA A 147 7.72 -2.91 -10.40
N ALA A 148 7.76 -3.91 -9.53
CA ALA A 148 6.60 -4.76 -9.25
C ALA A 148 5.40 -3.96 -8.70
N ARG A 149 5.63 -2.95 -7.85
CA ARG A 149 4.55 -2.07 -7.35
C ARG A 149 3.92 -1.29 -8.50
N SER A 150 4.73 -0.76 -9.41
CA SER A 150 4.24 -0.06 -10.59
C SER A 150 3.41 -0.96 -11.51
N VAL A 151 3.84 -2.22 -11.73
CA VAL A 151 3.08 -3.20 -12.51
C VAL A 151 1.71 -3.48 -11.89
N VAL A 152 1.65 -3.67 -10.57
CA VAL A 152 0.37 -3.92 -9.89
C VAL A 152 -0.52 -2.68 -9.91
N MET A 153 0.04 -1.48 -9.71
CA MET A 153 -0.72 -0.24 -9.79
C MET A 153 -1.31 -0.02 -11.20
N GLU A 154 -0.51 -0.24 -12.24
CA GLU A 154 -1.01 -0.21 -13.62
C GLU A 154 -2.13 -1.23 -13.84
N ALA A 155 -2.00 -2.44 -13.29
CA ALA A 155 -3.01 -3.48 -13.41
C ALA A 155 -4.35 -3.08 -12.75
N PHE A 156 -4.35 -2.29 -11.67
CA PHE A 156 -5.59 -1.73 -11.12
C PHE A 156 -6.27 -0.80 -12.13
N TYR A 157 -5.53 0.12 -12.76
CA TYR A 157 -6.08 1.00 -13.80
C TYR A 157 -6.55 0.24 -15.04
N GLN A 158 -5.83 -0.81 -15.44
CA GLN A 158 -6.27 -1.72 -16.50
C GLN A 158 -7.58 -2.44 -16.11
N ALA A 159 -7.73 -2.86 -14.85
CA ALA A 159 -8.93 -3.50 -14.35
C ALA A 159 -10.14 -2.56 -14.35
N VAL A 160 -9.94 -1.29 -13.99
CA VAL A 160 -10.97 -0.24 -14.13
C VAL A 160 -11.40 -0.13 -15.59
N ALA A 161 -10.45 0.05 -16.52
CA ALA A 161 -10.75 0.25 -17.94
C ALA A 161 -11.47 -0.95 -18.58
N GLN A 162 -11.14 -2.17 -18.14
CA GLN A 162 -11.73 -3.41 -18.64
C GLN A 162 -12.99 -3.84 -17.87
N GLN A 163 -13.28 -3.20 -16.73
CA GLN A 163 -14.34 -3.58 -15.80
C GLN A 163 -14.28 -5.07 -15.42
N SER A 164 -13.08 -5.59 -15.17
CA SER A 164 -12.85 -7.02 -14.91
C SER A 164 -11.59 -7.26 -14.06
N TRP A 165 -11.41 -8.49 -13.58
CA TRP A 165 -10.18 -8.89 -12.91
C TRP A 165 -9.01 -8.97 -13.89
N VAL A 166 -7.88 -8.35 -13.55
CA VAL A 166 -6.61 -8.42 -14.30
C VAL A 166 -5.62 -9.32 -13.56
N THR A 167 -5.04 -10.28 -14.28
CA THR A 167 -3.98 -11.16 -13.76
C THR A 167 -2.62 -10.49 -13.93
N ILE A 168 -1.78 -10.56 -12.88
CA ILE A 168 -0.40 -10.10 -12.93
C ILE A 168 0.45 -11.20 -13.55
N ALA A 169 1.11 -10.92 -14.67
CA ALA A 169 2.04 -11.86 -15.28
C ALA A 169 3.31 -11.97 -14.40
N GLN A 170 3.70 -13.20 -14.06
CA GLN A 170 4.97 -13.50 -13.38
C GLN A 170 6.12 -13.57 -14.37
#